data_AF-A0A970LW48-F1
#
_entry.id   AF-A0A970LW48-F1
#
_cell.length_a   1.000
_cell.length_b   1.000
_cell.length_c   1.000
_cell.angle_alpha   90.00
_cell.angle_beta   90.00
_cell.angle_gamma   90.00
#
_symmetry.space_group_name_H-M   'P 1'
#
loop_
_entity.id
_entity.type
_entity.pdbx_description
1 polymer ?
#
loop_
_entity_poly.entity_id
_entity_poly.type
_entity_poly.pdbx_seq_one_letter_code
_entity_poly.pdbx_strand_id
1 'polypeptide(L)'
;MNIGKVYNSYIVKKDAPLNERDVKIKAMEKNKSLQSQKPVSSYHICKALGINPANYGKFLSGNGNALSMKNVRKVLNFLGFKKQVINDEEWLNNN
;
A
#
# COMPACT_ATOMS: atom_id res chain seq x y z
N MET A 1 13.62 30.11 -17.51
CA MET A 1 13.18 28.80 -16.99
C MET A 1 11.67 28.86 -16.86
N ASN A 2 10.93 28.14 -17.70
CA ASN A 2 9.49 28.36 -17.90
C ASN A 2 8.70 27.66 -16.77
N ILE A 3 8.39 28.42 -15.70
CA ILE A 3 7.74 27.96 -14.46
C ILE A 3 6.43 27.21 -14.75
N GLY A 4 5.71 27.60 -15.80
CA GLY A 4 4.45 26.95 -16.20
C GLY A 4 4.58 25.49 -16.63
N LYS A 5 5.70 25.08 -17.24
CA LYS A 5 5.93 23.66 -17.60
C LYS A 5 6.20 22.80 -16.38
N VAL A 6 6.89 23.35 -15.37
CA VAL A 6 7.17 22.63 -14.11
C VAL A 6 5.90 22.46 -13.30
N TYR A 7 5.09 23.52 -13.20
CA TYR A 7 3.83 23.51 -12.46
C TYR A 7 2.81 22.54 -13.06
N ASN A 8 2.64 22.53 -14.39
CA ASN A 8 1.76 21.57 -15.07
C ASN A 8 2.25 20.11 -14.91
N SER A 9 3.56 19.88 -14.91
CA SER A 9 4.13 18.53 -14.67
C SER A 9 3.87 18.04 -13.24
N TYR A 10 3.84 18.96 -12.27
CA TYR A 10 3.61 18.65 -10.85
C TYR A 10 2.13 18.39 -10.56
N ILE A 11 1.24 19.17 -11.17
CA ILE A 11 -0.22 18.97 -11.09
C ILE A 11 -0.62 17.64 -11.72
N VAL A 12 -0.08 17.29 -12.90
CA VAL A 12 -0.34 16.00 -13.55
C VAL A 12 0.12 14.82 -12.70
N LYS A 13 1.18 14.96 -11.87
CA LYS A 13 1.60 13.91 -10.92
C LYS A 13 0.73 13.81 -9.67
N LYS A 14 0.07 14.89 -9.27
CA LYS A 14 -0.80 14.92 -8.07
C LYS A 14 -2.14 14.22 -8.33
N ASP A 15 -2.64 14.33 -9.57
CA ASP A 15 -3.89 13.71 -10.03
C ASP A 15 -3.67 12.50 -10.96
N ALA A 16 -2.43 12.10 -11.24
CA ALA A 16 -2.17 10.82 -11.87
C ALA A 16 -2.71 9.74 -10.92
N PRO A 17 -3.65 8.88 -11.36
CA PRO A 17 -4.05 7.75 -10.55
C PRO A 17 -2.77 6.98 -10.24
N LEU A 18 -2.38 6.95 -8.96
CA LEU A 18 -1.22 6.19 -8.51
C LEU A 18 -1.29 4.85 -9.20
N ASN A 19 -0.28 4.56 -10.03
CA ASN A 19 -0.29 3.37 -10.87
C ASN A 19 -0.57 2.18 -9.94
N GLU A 20 -1.55 1.33 -10.25
CA GLU A 20 -2.04 0.31 -9.31
C GLU A 20 -0.87 -0.52 -8.74
N ARG A 21 0.15 -0.71 -9.57
CA ARG A 21 1.44 -1.31 -9.20
C ARG A 21 2.16 -0.58 -8.06
N ASP A 22 2.28 0.74 -8.10
CA ASP A 22 2.98 1.54 -7.09
C ASP A 22 2.23 1.52 -5.75
N VAL A 23 0.89 1.55 -5.80
CA VAL A 23 0.04 1.37 -4.60
C VAL A 23 0.31 0.01 -3.96
N LYS A 24 0.42 -1.04 -4.77
CA LYS A 24 0.72 -2.39 -4.28
C LYS A 24 2.12 -2.53 -3.72
N ILE A 25 3.11 -1.83 -4.28
CA ILE A 25 4.47 -1.78 -3.74
C ILE A 25 4.46 -1.12 -2.35
N LYS A 26 3.83 0.06 -2.20
CA LYS A 26 3.69 0.70 -0.88
C LYS A 26 2.93 -0.20 0.12
N ALA A 27 1.90 -0.90 -0.36
CA ALA A 27 1.18 -1.87 0.47
C ALA A 27 2.05 -3.06 0.90
N MET A 28 2.98 -3.50 0.05
CA MET A 28 3.94 -4.56 0.36
C MET A 28 4.93 -4.12 1.45
N GLU A 29 5.45 -2.89 1.37
CA GLU A 29 6.31 -2.32 2.41
C GLU A 29 5.55 -2.22 3.74
N LYS A 30 4.31 -1.72 3.71
CA LYS A 30 3.47 -1.64 4.91
C LYS A 30 3.16 -3.01 5.49
N ASN A 31 2.90 -4.00 4.66
CA ASN A 31 2.69 -5.38 5.08
C ASN A 31 3.92 -5.93 5.82
N LYS A 32 5.13 -5.76 5.27
CA LYS A 32 6.38 -6.16 5.95
C LYS A 32 6.54 -5.48 7.31
N SER A 33 6.27 -4.17 7.38
CA SER A 33 6.31 -3.41 8.64
C SER A 33 5.27 -3.90 9.67
N LEU A 34 4.08 -4.33 9.24
CA LEU A 34 3.06 -4.86 10.16
C LEU A 34 3.40 -6.29 10.60
N GLN A 35 3.96 -7.11 9.72
CA GLN A 35 4.46 -8.45 10.05
C GLN A 35 5.66 -8.42 11.01
N SER A 36 6.49 -7.37 11.01
CA SER A 36 7.55 -7.24 12.02
C SER A 36 7.01 -6.86 13.40
N GLN A 37 5.87 -6.16 13.45
CA GLN A 37 5.22 -5.74 14.71
C GLN A 37 4.33 -6.81 15.32
N LYS A 38 3.83 -7.77 14.53
CA LYS A 38 2.95 -8.84 14.97
C LYS A 38 3.53 -10.19 14.53
N PRO A 39 3.74 -11.15 15.44
CA PRO A 39 4.33 -12.45 15.10
C PRO A 39 3.33 -13.36 14.37
N VAL A 40 2.90 -12.95 13.17
CA VAL A 40 1.98 -13.69 12.32
C VAL A 40 2.76 -14.19 11.11
N SER A 41 2.81 -15.51 10.95
CA SER A 41 3.51 -16.11 9.82
C SER A 41 2.76 -15.86 8.50
N SER A 42 3.51 -15.76 7.41
CA SER A 42 2.94 -15.67 6.06
C SER A 42 2.01 -16.83 5.73
N TYR A 43 2.30 -18.04 6.25
CA TYR A 43 1.42 -19.20 6.14
C TYR A 43 0.05 -18.95 6.79
N HIS A 44 0.02 -18.40 8.00
CA HIS A 44 -1.22 -18.13 8.72
C HIS A 44 -2.08 -17.09 8.00
N ILE A 45 -1.45 -16.02 7.48
CA ILE A 45 -2.13 -15.00 6.66
C ILE A 45 -2.78 -15.63 5.42
N CYS A 46 -2.01 -16.45 4.69
CA CYS A 46 -2.50 -17.11 3.48
C CYS A 46 -3.67 -18.05 3.79
N LYS A 47 -3.54 -18.87 4.84
CA LYS A 47 -4.58 -19.81 5.27
C LYS A 47 -5.85 -19.09 5.71
N ALA A 48 -5.73 -18.04 6.53
CA ALA A 48 -6.88 -17.29 7.04
C ALA A 48 -7.65 -16.55 5.92
N LEU A 49 -6.94 -16.08 4.89
CA LEU A 49 -7.54 -15.28 3.82
C LEU A 49 -7.84 -16.05 2.54
N GLY A 50 -7.50 -17.35 2.49
CA GLY A 50 -7.63 -18.17 1.28
C GLY A 50 -6.75 -17.69 0.12
N ILE A 51 -5.57 -17.13 0.42
CA ILE A 51 -4.65 -16.58 -0.58
C ILE A 51 -3.62 -17.66 -0.94
N ASN A 52 -3.31 -17.80 -2.23
CA ASN A 52 -2.27 -18.70 -2.70
C ASN A 52 -0.88 -18.26 -2.15
N PRO A 53 -0.16 -19.12 -1.41
CA PRO A 53 1.13 -18.77 -0.81
C PRO A 53 2.21 -18.34 -1.82
N ALA A 54 2.23 -18.94 -3.01
CA ALA A 54 3.20 -18.56 -4.05
C ALA A 54 2.95 -17.14 -4.57
N ASN A 55 1.69 -16.77 -4.75
CA ASN A 55 1.32 -15.40 -5.15
C ASN A 55 1.61 -14.39 -4.04
N TYR A 56 1.38 -14.79 -2.78
CA TYR A 56 1.73 -13.97 -1.63
C TYR A 56 3.25 -13.75 -1.51
N GLY A 57 4.04 -14.80 -1.70
CA GLY A 57 5.51 -14.71 -1.74
C GLY A 57 6.00 -13.78 -2.85
N LYS A 58 5.47 -13.91 -4.07
CA LYS A 58 5.77 -13.00 -5.19
C LYS A 58 5.37 -11.55 -4.89
N PHE A 59 4.25 -11.34 -4.21
CA PHE A 59 3.86 -10.01 -3.76
C PHE A 59 4.89 -9.44 -2.77
N LEU A 60 5.30 -10.21 -1.76
CA LEU A 60 6.30 -9.79 -0.77
C LEU A 60 7.70 -9.55 -1.38
N SER A 61 8.01 -10.19 -2.51
CA SER A 61 9.25 -9.96 -3.26
C SER A 61 9.19 -8.74 -4.20
N GLY A 62 8.12 -7.94 -4.15
CA GLY A 62 7.98 -6.70 -4.93
C GLY A 62 7.22 -6.84 -6.24
N ASN A 63 6.68 -8.02 -6.57
CA ASN A 63 5.78 -8.15 -7.72
C ASN A 63 4.36 -7.73 -7.34
N GLY A 64 4.06 -6.43 -7.48
CA GLY A 64 2.72 -5.89 -7.23
C GLY A 64 1.60 -6.60 -7.98
N ASN A 65 1.84 -7.15 -9.18
CA ASN A 65 0.80 -7.81 -9.96
C ASN A 65 0.46 -9.23 -9.49
N ALA A 66 1.23 -9.79 -8.55
CA ALA A 66 0.98 -11.13 -8.02
C ALA A 66 -0.31 -11.23 -7.19
N LEU A 67 -0.84 -10.11 -6.69
CA LEU A 67 -2.11 -10.05 -5.97
C LEU A 67 -3.04 -8.98 -6.57
N SER A 68 -4.33 -9.27 -6.57
CA SER A 68 -5.36 -8.27 -6.84
C SER A 68 -5.41 -7.25 -5.71
N MET A 69 -5.82 -6.00 -5.99
CA MET A 69 -5.98 -5.00 -4.93
C MET A 69 -6.95 -5.44 -3.82
N LYS A 70 -7.99 -6.20 -4.16
CA LYS A 70 -8.93 -6.77 -3.18
C LYS A 70 -8.20 -7.64 -2.15
N ASN A 71 -7.30 -8.51 -2.59
CA ASN A 71 -6.55 -9.39 -1.69
C ASN A 71 -5.48 -8.61 -0.91
N VAL A 72 -4.83 -7.63 -1.52
CA VAL A 72 -3.88 -6.74 -0.82
C VAL A 72 -4.57 -6.01 0.34
N ARG A 73 -5.77 -5.45 0.12
CA ARG A 73 -6.55 -4.79 1.19
C ARG A 73 -6.94 -5.77 2.30
N LYS A 74 -7.39 -6.98 1.94
CA LYS A 74 -7.70 -8.02 2.94
C LYS A 74 -6.50 -8.34 3.82
N VAL A 75 -5.31 -8.48 3.24
CA VAL A 75 -4.08 -8.75 4.00
C VAL A 75 -3.76 -7.60 4.95
N LEU A 76 -3.79 -6.36 4.47
CA LEU A 76 -3.51 -5.21 5.31
C LEU A 76 -4.51 -5.10 6.47
N ASN A 77 -5.81 -5.27 6.19
CA ASN A 77 -6.84 -5.27 7.23
C ASN A 77 -6.65 -6.40 8.25
N PHE A 78 -6.29 -7.60 7.80
CA PHE A 78 -5.98 -8.74 8.68
C PHE A 78 -4.81 -8.46 9.61
N LEU A 79 -3.78 -7.78 9.11
CA LEU A 79 -2.64 -7.33 9.90
C LEU A 79 -2.98 -6.13 10.82
N GLY A 80 -4.22 -5.64 10.78
CA GLY A 80 -4.70 -4.54 11.62
C GLY A 80 -4.32 -3.17 11.08
N PHE A 81 -4.04 -3.04 9.78
CA PHE A 81 -4.00 -1.74 9.12
C PHE A 81 -5.39 -1.13 9.17
N LYS A 82 -5.59 -0.17 10.07
CA LYS A 82 -6.71 0.77 9.99
C LYS A 82 -6.26 1.89 9.07
N LYS A 83 -7.07 2.22 8.05
CA LYS A 83 -6.88 3.44 7.27
C LYS A 83 -6.82 4.58 8.29
N GLN A 84 -5.68 5.26 8.41
CA GLN A 84 -5.65 6.54 9.11
C GLN A 84 -6.63 7.43 8.36
N VAL A 85 -7.74 7.76 9.01
CA VAL A 85 -8.50 8.94 8.64
C VAL A 85 -7.57 10.07 9.01
N ILE A 86 -6.96 10.70 8.01
CA ILE A 86 -6.33 12.00 8.24
C ILE A 86 -7.52 12.89 8.59
N ASN A 87 -7.66 13.23 9.86
CA ASN A 87 -8.54 14.31 10.25
C ASN A 87 -7.86 15.56 9.70
N ASP A 88 -8.53 16.31 8.83
CA ASP A 88 -8.01 17.54 8.22
C ASP A 88 -7.56 18.57 9.28
N GLU A 89 -7.95 18.39 10.54
CA GLU A 89 -7.55 19.19 11.71
C GLU A 89 -6.07 19.03 12.11
N GLU A 90 -5.40 17.90 11.81
CA GLU A 90 -3.98 17.70 12.15
C GLU A 90 -3.04 18.47 11.21
N TRP A 91 -3.50 18.82 9.99
CA TRP A 91 -2.70 19.57 9.01
C TRP A 91 -2.70 21.08 9.29
N LEU A 92 -3.72 21.60 9.97
CA LEU A 92 -3.83 23.03 10.32
C LEU A 92 -3.05 23.43 11.58
N ASN A 93 -2.61 22.48 12.40
CA ASN A 93 -1.89 22.75 13.65
C ASN A 93 -0.36 22.63 13.54
N ASN A 94 0.19 22.41 12.34
CA ASN A 94 1.63 22.30 12.11
C ASN A 94 2.15 23.19 10.95
N ASN A 95 1.40 24.25 10.58
CA ASN A 95 1.90 25.33 9.71
C ASN A 95 1.93 26.65 10.45
#